data_AF-A0AAD2A7V7-F1
#
_entry.id   AF-A0AAD2A7V7-F1
#
_cell.length_a   1.000
_cell.length_b   1.000
_cell.length_c   1.000
_cell.angle_alpha   90.00
_cell.angle_beta   90.00
_cell.angle_gamma   90.00
#
_symmetry.space_group_name_H-M   'P 1'
#
loop_
_entity.id
_entity.type
_entity.pdbx_description
1 polymer ?
#
loop_
_entity_poly.entity_id
_entity_poly.type
_entity_poly.pdbx_seq_one_letter_code
_entity_poly.pdbx_strand_id
1 'polypeptide(L)'
;MGHWPCRVAYPPCSRRWYLPYRTSYVWEHVSWRSYVCSYQEMASRHRAVNVSQKRHAVVLPIAAAVVPSLVIACGHRIEEVLELPLVVSDSTEALEKTNATIKVLKQIGAYPDAKKAKDSLGIRAGKGKMCNRRYISRKGPLIVYDTEGAKLLKAFRNITGVEVAHVSQLNLLKLAPGGHLGRFIIWTKSAFEKLDEIYGTFDKPSEKKNGYVLPRAKMVNADLARIINSDEVQSIVKPIKKEIKMAPLKKNSLKTLNVMLKLNPYAKAASRMTLLAEAQRVKAKQEKLDKKRKQITKEEASAIKAPSKSWYKTMISDSDYTEFENFSKWVGISQ
;
A
#
# COMPACT_ATOMS: atom_id res chain seq x y z
N MET A 1 -24.66 24.39 -2.78
CA MET A 1 -26.11 24.16 -2.95
C MET A 1 -26.37 22.66 -2.92
N GLY A 2 -27.27 22.21 -2.03
CA GLY A 2 -27.76 20.82 -1.91
C GLY A 2 -26.95 19.94 -0.96
N HIS A 3 -27.04 20.08 0.37
CA HIS A 3 -28.11 19.60 1.27
C HIS A 3 -28.53 18.14 1.07
N TRP A 4 -27.97 17.27 1.91
CA TRP A 4 -28.53 15.97 2.27
C TRP A 4 -29.57 16.20 3.38
N PRO A 5 -30.85 15.80 3.23
CA PRO A 5 -31.78 15.87 4.34
C PRO A 5 -31.59 14.64 5.25
N CYS A 6 -31.24 14.93 6.50
CA CYS A 6 -31.41 14.04 7.64
C CYS A 6 -32.87 13.56 7.71
N ARG A 7 -33.07 12.24 7.88
CA ARG A 7 -34.39 11.69 8.20
C ARG A 7 -34.79 12.15 9.59
N VAL A 8 -35.94 12.82 9.67
CA VAL A 8 -36.63 13.18 10.90
C VAL A 8 -37.05 11.90 11.63
N ALA A 9 -36.61 11.73 12.86
CA ALA A 9 -37.15 10.74 13.79
C ALA A 9 -38.24 11.44 14.64
N TYR A 10 -39.48 10.96 14.57
CA TYR A 10 -40.53 11.33 15.51
C TYR A 10 -40.47 10.42 16.76
N PRO A 11 -40.83 10.91 17.96
CA PRO A 11 -40.74 10.15 19.20
C PRO A 11 -41.95 9.22 19.36
N PRO A 12 -41.81 8.03 19.97
CA PRO A 12 -42.96 7.19 20.29
C PRO A 12 -43.63 7.69 21.58
N CYS A 13 -44.90 8.10 21.48
CA CYS A 13 -45.74 8.38 22.64
C CYS A 13 -46.41 7.10 23.16
N SER A 14 -46.52 7.05 24.47
CA SER A 14 -46.88 5.95 25.37
C SER A 14 -48.14 5.11 25.11
N ARG A 15 -48.01 3.83 25.49
CA ARG A 15 -48.99 2.95 26.17
C ARG A 15 -50.35 2.71 25.48
N ARG A 16 -50.46 1.54 24.85
CA ARG A 16 -51.71 0.79 24.79
C ARG A 16 -51.41 -0.70 24.93
N TRP A 17 -51.91 -1.29 26.02
CA TRP A 17 -51.83 -2.72 26.27
C TRP A 17 -52.76 -3.44 25.29
N TYR A 18 -52.18 -4.16 24.33
CA TYR A 18 -52.81 -5.26 23.60
C TYR A 18 -51.94 -6.50 23.78
N LEU A 19 -52.60 -7.65 23.93
CA LEU A 19 -52.00 -8.99 24.07
C LEU A 19 -50.85 -9.23 23.09
N PRO A 20 -49.84 -10.06 23.44
CA PRO A 20 -48.75 -10.38 22.52
C PRO A 20 -49.26 -11.37 21.46
N TYR A 21 -50.11 -10.90 20.54
CA TYR A 21 -50.13 -11.51 19.23
C TYR A 21 -48.76 -11.23 18.65
N ARG A 22 -47.93 -12.27 18.60
CA ARG A 22 -46.64 -12.30 17.94
C ARG A 22 -46.87 -11.90 16.49
N THR A 23 -46.84 -10.60 16.19
CA THR A 23 -46.75 -10.05 14.84
C THR A 23 -45.30 -10.23 14.39
N SER A 24 -44.83 -11.48 14.41
CA SER A 24 -43.66 -11.89 13.66
C SER A 24 -43.95 -11.52 12.21
N TYR A 25 -43.19 -10.57 11.67
CA TYR A 25 -43.21 -10.30 10.24
C TYR A 25 -43.09 -11.65 9.53
N VAL A 26 -44.08 -12.01 8.72
CA VAL A 26 -44.15 -13.29 7.97
C VAL A 26 -42.88 -13.54 7.11
N TRP A 27 -42.08 -12.49 6.94
CA TRP A 27 -40.78 -12.45 6.30
C TRP A 27 -39.68 -13.29 6.97
N GLU A 28 -39.75 -13.55 8.28
CA GLU A 28 -38.67 -14.23 9.02
C GLU A 28 -38.86 -15.74 9.17
N HIS A 29 -40.08 -16.26 8.95
CA HIS A 29 -40.40 -17.66 9.23
C HIS A 29 -40.42 -18.58 8.00
N VAL A 30 -40.33 -18.04 6.79
CA VAL A 30 -40.27 -18.83 5.55
C VAL A 30 -38.93 -18.58 4.86
N SER A 31 -38.04 -19.59 4.88
CA SER A 31 -36.70 -19.58 4.26
C SER A 31 -36.67 -19.02 2.82
N TRP A 32 -37.74 -19.23 2.06
CA TRP A 32 -37.84 -18.78 0.67
C TRP A 32 -38.27 -17.32 0.48
N ARG A 33 -38.77 -16.65 1.53
CA ARG A 33 -39.42 -15.33 1.42
C ARG A 33 -38.58 -14.18 1.98
N SER A 34 -37.54 -14.49 2.77
CA SER A 34 -36.64 -13.51 3.40
C SER A 34 -35.67 -12.81 2.43
N TYR A 35 -35.57 -13.26 1.17
CA TYR A 35 -34.63 -12.72 0.17
C TYR A 35 -35.25 -11.71 -0.79
N VAL A 36 -36.51 -11.31 -0.59
CA VAL A 36 -37.19 -10.40 -1.51
C VAL A 36 -36.93 -8.95 -1.06
N CYS A 37 -35.70 -8.48 -1.28
CA CYS A 37 -35.53 -7.05 -1.52
C CYS A 37 -36.12 -6.79 -2.93
N SER A 38 -37.42 -6.50 -2.98
CA SER A 38 -38.24 -6.33 -4.20
C SER A 38 -37.77 -5.22 -5.15
N TYR A 39 -36.67 -4.54 -4.84
CA TYR A 39 -36.09 -3.45 -5.63
C TYR A 39 -35.06 -3.90 -6.68
N GLN A 40 -34.79 -5.20 -6.85
CA GLN A 40 -33.83 -5.68 -7.85
C GLN A 40 -34.21 -5.32 -9.30
N GLU A 41 -35.50 -5.18 -9.62
CA GLU A 41 -35.96 -4.80 -10.96
C GLU A 41 -35.87 -3.28 -11.23
N MET A 42 -35.87 -2.45 -10.18
CA MET A 42 -35.79 -0.98 -10.30
C MET A 42 -34.35 -0.46 -10.40
N ALA A 43 -33.34 -1.33 -10.30
CA ALA A 43 -31.95 -0.93 -10.43
C ALA A 43 -31.64 -0.49 -11.88
N SER A 44 -31.30 0.79 -12.07
CA SER A 44 -30.88 1.29 -13.38
C SER A 44 -29.56 0.65 -13.81
N ARG A 45 -29.63 -0.25 -14.79
CA ARG A 45 -28.49 -0.97 -15.39
C ARG A 45 -27.77 -0.14 -16.45
N HIS A 46 -28.42 0.90 -16.99
CA HIS A 46 -27.85 1.77 -18.01
C HIS A 46 -27.31 3.05 -17.39
N ARG A 47 -26.07 3.41 -17.75
CA ARG A 47 -25.47 4.67 -17.36
C ARG A 47 -25.32 5.55 -18.60
N ALA A 48 -26.01 6.70 -18.59
CA ALA A 48 -25.79 7.73 -19.59
C ALA A 48 -24.40 8.35 -19.37
N VAL A 49 -23.66 8.54 -20.45
CA VAL A 49 -22.33 9.18 -20.44
C VAL A 49 -22.30 10.23 -21.53
N ASN A 50 -21.69 11.36 -21.23
CA ASN A 50 -21.58 12.50 -22.13
C ASN A 50 -20.91 12.11 -23.45
N VAL A 51 -21.46 12.58 -24.57
CA VAL A 51 -20.97 12.22 -25.91
C VAL A 51 -19.55 12.71 -26.13
N SER A 52 -19.20 13.91 -25.66
CA SER A 52 -17.84 14.45 -25.72
C SER A 52 -16.85 13.57 -24.96
N GLN A 53 -17.17 13.19 -23.72
CA GLN A 53 -16.34 12.28 -22.92
C GLN A 53 -16.16 10.92 -23.58
N LYS A 54 -17.23 10.34 -24.16
CA LYS A 54 -17.14 9.11 -24.93
C LYS A 54 -16.19 9.24 -26.12
N ARG A 55 -16.27 10.35 -26.88
CA ARG A 55 -15.40 10.62 -28.04
C ARG A 55 -13.94 10.72 -27.61
N HIS A 56 -13.64 11.48 -26.55
CA HIS A 56 -12.29 11.56 -25.99
C HIS A 56 -11.77 10.18 -25.53
N ALA A 57 -12.62 9.41 -24.86
CA ALA A 57 -12.26 8.08 -24.40
C ALA A 57 -11.95 7.12 -25.55
N VAL A 58 -12.51 7.31 -26.75
CA VAL A 58 -12.20 6.50 -27.95
C VAL A 58 -10.85 6.90 -28.58
N VAL A 59 -10.49 8.18 -28.57
CA VAL A 59 -9.22 8.68 -29.15
C VAL A 59 -8.01 8.21 -28.32
N LEU A 60 -8.13 8.18 -27.00
CA LEU A 60 -7.04 7.80 -26.09
C LEU A 60 -6.44 6.40 -26.39
N PRO A 61 -7.23 5.32 -26.54
CA PRO A 61 -6.74 4.01 -26.97
C PRO A 61 -6.09 4.01 -28.35
N ILE A 62 -6.58 4.82 -29.30
CA ILE A 62 -6.02 4.89 -30.66
C ILE A 62 -4.60 5.46 -30.59
N ALA A 63 -4.41 6.54 -29.82
CA ALA A 63 -3.09 7.10 -29.55
C ALA A 63 -2.19 6.11 -28.80
N ALA A 64 -2.73 5.39 -27.82
CA ALA A 64 -1.97 4.38 -27.06
C ALA A 64 -1.52 3.18 -27.91
N ALA A 65 -2.26 2.83 -28.96
CA ALA A 65 -1.92 1.71 -29.85
C ALA A 65 -0.68 1.99 -30.72
N VAL A 66 -0.30 3.26 -30.89
CA VAL A 66 0.93 3.66 -31.59
C VAL A 66 2.18 3.40 -30.75
N VAL A 67 2.04 3.43 -29.42
CA VAL A 67 3.19 3.34 -28.50
C VAL A 67 3.49 1.87 -28.17
N PRO A 68 4.63 1.30 -28.61
CA PRO A 68 4.92 -0.12 -28.40
C PRO A 68 4.97 -0.52 -26.93
N SER A 69 5.46 0.35 -26.04
CA SER A 69 5.53 0.08 -24.61
C SER A 69 4.16 -0.14 -23.98
N LEU A 70 3.14 0.62 -24.39
CA LEU A 70 1.76 0.44 -23.92
C LEU A 70 1.14 -0.85 -24.48
N VAL A 71 1.45 -1.20 -25.73
CA VAL A 71 0.95 -2.43 -26.37
C VAL A 71 1.53 -3.70 -25.72
N ILE A 72 2.82 -3.68 -25.41
CA ILE A 72 3.49 -4.75 -24.66
C ILE A 72 2.97 -4.83 -23.23
N ALA A 73 2.78 -3.68 -22.56
CA ALA A 73 2.25 -3.63 -21.19
C ALA A 73 0.80 -4.16 -21.11
N CYS A 74 -0.03 -3.92 -22.13
CA CYS A 74 -1.35 -4.52 -22.25
C CYS A 74 -1.29 -6.04 -22.44
N GLY A 75 -0.13 -6.56 -22.86
CA GLY A 75 0.16 -7.98 -22.96
C GLY A 75 -0.02 -8.55 -24.36
N HIS A 76 0.15 -7.75 -25.42
CA HIS A 76 0.22 -8.27 -26.79
C HIS A 76 1.62 -8.78 -27.15
N ARG A 77 1.72 -9.76 -28.05
CA ARG A 77 3.00 -10.25 -28.60
C ARG A 77 3.28 -9.59 -29.94
N ILE A 78 4.20 -8.61 -29.95
CA ILE A 78 4.51 -7.78 -31.13
C ILE A 78 6.01 -7.80 -31.50
N GLU A 79 6.76 -8.80 -31.05
CA GLU A 79 8.23 -8.88 -31.26
C GLU A 79 8.62 -9.01 -32.74
N GLU A 80 7.78 -9.63 -33.56
CA GLU A 80 8.01 -9.82 -35.00
C GLU A 80 7.53 -8.64 -35.85
N VAL A 81 6.81 -7.68 -35.26
CA VAL A 81 6.22 -6.54 -35.99
C VAL A 81 7.24 -5.41 -36.09
N LEU A 82 7.46 -4.92 -37.31
CA LEU A 82 8.46 -3.90 -37.63
C LEU A 82 8.11 -2.51 -37.05
N GLU A 83 6.85 -2.10 -37.17
CA GLU A 83 6.41 -0.75 -36.81
C GLU A 83 5.01 -0.72 -36.20
N LEU A 84 4.77 0.29 -35.35
CA LEU A 84 3.46 0.67 -34.84
C LEU A 84 3.23 2.16 -35.11
N PRO A 85 2.05 2.57 -35.60
CA PRO A 85 0.88 1.75 -35.92
C PRO A 85 1.09 0.87 -37.17
N LEU A 86 0.57 -0.36 -37.14
CA LEU A 86 0.68 -1.26 -38.29
C LEU A 86 -0.41 -0.92 -39.31
N VAL A 87 0.00 -0.43 -40.49
CA VAL A 87 -0.89 -0.10 -41.61
C VAL A 87 -0.66 -1.10 -42.74
N VAL A 88 -1.74 -1.66 -43.29
CA VAL A 88 -1.73 -2.68 -44.34
C VAL A 88 -2.52 -2.18 -45.55
N SER A 89 -2.15 -2.65 -46.74
CA SER A 89 -2.84 -2.33 -47.98
C SER A 89 -4.31 -2.76 -47.98
N ASP A 90 -5.14 -1.98 -48.68
CA ASP A 90 -6.59 -2.20 -48.79
C ASP A 90 -6.95 -3.52 -49.50
N SER A 91 -5.98 -4.16 -50.19
CA SER A 91 -6.12 -5.51 -50.73
C SER A 91 -6.47 -6.55 -49.67
N THR A 92 -6.17 -6.30 -48.39
CA THR A 92 -6.58 -7.17 -47.29
C THR A 92 -8.09 -7.22 -47.10
N GLU A 93 -8.83 -6.18 -47.49
CA GLU A 93 -10.29 -6.12 -47.37
C GLU A 93 -11.01 -7.13 -48.28
N ALA A 94 -10.36 -7.50 -49.39
CA ALA A 94 -10.87 -8.47 -50.36
C ALA A 94 -10.72 -9.94 -49.91
N LEU A 95 -10.03 -10.21 -48.80
CA LEU A 95 -9.81 -11.57 -48.31
C LEU A 95 -11.11 -12.21 -47.83
N GLU A 96 -11.45 -13.36 -48.41
CA GLU A 96 -12.64 -14.14 -48.02
C GLU A 96 -12.32 -15.33 -47.11
N LYS A 97 -11.17 -15.98 -47.33
CA LYS A 97 -10.82 -17.25 -46.67
C LYS A 97 -9.89 -17.02 -45.48
N THR A 98 -10.25 -17.61 -44.34
CA THR A 98 -9.46 -17.62 -43.10
C THR A 98 -8.02 -18.10 -43.30
N ASN A 99 -7.82 -19.12 -44.15
CA ASN A 99 -6.48 -19.66 -44.42
C ASN A 99 -5.59 -18.65 -45.13
N ALA A 100 -6.12 -17.85 -46.06
CA ALA A 100 -5.37 -16.79 -46.72
C ALA A 100 -5.01 -15.69 -45.71
N THR A 101 -5.95 -15.31 -44.86
CA THR A 101 -5.75 -14.35 -43.78
C THR A 101 -4.66 -14.76 -42.79
N ILE A 102 -4.61 -16.03 -42.39
CA ILE A 102 -3.57 -16.54 -41.49
C ILE A 102 -2.18 -16.42 -42.14
N LYS A 103 -2.06 -16.64 -43.46
CA LYS A 103 -0.79 -16.46 -44.18
C LYS A 103 -0.34 -15.00 -44.13
N VAL A 104 -1.25 -14.06 -44.37
CA VAL A 104 -0.98 -12.62 -44.31
C VAL A 104 -0.55 -12.20 -42.90
N LEU A 105 -1.26 -12.63 -41.85
CA LEU A 105 -0.88 -12.31 -40.47
C LEU A 105 0.48 -12.88 -40.06
N LYS A 106 0.89 -14.03 -40.62
CA LYS A 106 2.22 -14.60 -40.40
C LYS A 106 3.31 -13.82 -41.11
N GLN A 107 3.05 -13.38 -42.34
CA GLN A 107 4.00 -12.54 -43.10
C GLN A 107 4.25 -11.20 -42.41
N ILE A 108 3.21 -10.62 -41.81
CA ILE A 108 3.29 -9.34 -41.08
C ILE A 108 3.87 -9.50 -39.66
N GLY A 109 3.99 -10.72 -39.14
CA GLY A 109 4.44 -10.96 -37.76
C GLY A 109 3.37 -10.71 -36.68
N ALA A 110 2.10 -10.55 -37.08
CA ALA A 110 0.96 -10.31 -36.17
C ALA A 110 0.29 -11.63 -35.67
N TYR A 111 0.59 -12.76 -36.31
CA TYR A 111 0.02 -14.06 -35.94
C TYR A 111 0.41 -14.59 -34.55
N PRO A 112 1.60 -14.32 -33.98
CA PRO A 112 1.95 -14.74 -32.62
C PRO A 112 0.95 -14.28 -31.55
N ASP A 113 0.36 -13.09 -31.71
CA ASP A 113 -0.67 -12.56 -30.80
C ASP A 113 -2.00 -13.33 -30.91
N ALA A 114 -2.43 -13.63 -32.14
CA ALA A 114 -3.60 -14.47 -32.38
C ALA A 114 -3.39 -15.91 -31.86
N LYS A 115 -2.18 -16.46 -32.03
CA LYS A 115 -1.80 -17.78 -31.49
C LYS A 115 -1.88 -17.79 -29.97
N LYS A 116 -1.36 -16.75 -29.30
CA LYS A 116 -1.51 -16.57 -27.84
C LYS A 116 -2.96 -16.55 -27.40
N ALA A 117 -3.84 -15.87 -28.15
CA ALA A 117 -5.26 -15.85 -27.84
C ALA A 117 -5.90 -17.23 -28.00
N LYS A 118 -5.53 -17.99 -29.04
CA LYS A 118 -5.96 -19.38 -29.25
C LYS A 118 -5.56 -20.29 -28.09
N ASP A 119 -4.29 -20.24 -27.69
CA ASP A 119 -3.73 -21.08 -26.62
C ASP A 119 -4.31 -20.73 -25.24
N SER A 120 -4.78 -19.48 -25.07
CA SER A 120 -5.36 -18.99 -23.82
C SER A 120 -6.81 -19.43 -23.56
N LEU A 121 -7.42 -20.19 -24.48
CA LEU A 121 -8.82 -20.59 -24.37
C LEU A 121 -9.02 -21.55 -23.19
N GLY A 122 -9.52 -21.01 -22.07
CA GLY A 122 -9.71 -21.74 -20.82
C GLY A 122 -11.18 -21.92 -20.47
N ILE A 123 -11.48 -22.93 -19.65
CA ILE A 123 -12.82 -23.14 -19.09
C ILE A 123 -13.03 -22.17 -17.93
N ARG A 124 -14.09 -21.36 -17.98
CA ARG A 124 -14.50 -20.43 -16.92
C ARG A 124 -14.85 -21.21 -15.64
N ALA A 125 -14.25 -20.80 -14.53
CA ALA A 125 -14.58 -21.30 -13.20
C ALA A 125 -15.95 -20.81 -12.72
N GLY A 126 -16.60 -21.59 -11.84
CA GLY A 126 -17.87 -21.24 -11.20
C GLY A 126 -19.12 -21.36 -12.09
N LYS A 127 -20.19 -20.67 -11.68
CA LYS A 127 -21.53 -20.76 -12.28
C LYS A 127 -21.64 -20.20 -13.71
N GLY A 128 -20.62 -19.48 -14.21
CA GLY A 128 -20.62 -19.01 -15.60
C GLY A 128 -20.69 -20.16 -16.61
N LYS A 129 -20.18 -21.34 -16.24
CA LYS A 129 -20.14 -22.53 -17.10
C LYS A 129 -21.53 -23.03 -17.51
N MET A 130 -22.51 -22.96 -16.60
CA MET A 130 -23.91 -23.35 -16.87
C MET A 130 -24.69 -22.30 -17.68
N CYS A 131 -24.22 -21.05 -17.74
CA CYS A 131 -24.91 -19.95 -18.41
C CYS A 131 -24.27 -19.58 -19.77
N ASN A 132 -24.01 -20.56 -20.64
CA ASN A 132 -23.44 -20.38 -22.00
C ASN A 132 -22.13 -19.57 -22.06
N ARG A 133 -21.42 -19.49 -20.94
CA ARG A 133 -20.20 -18.68 -20.75
C ARG A 133 -19.02 -19.56 -20.38
N ARG A 134 -18.99 -20.78 -20.93
CA ARG A 134 -18.05 -21.87 -20.62
C ARG A 134 -16.60 -21.51 -20.93
N TYR A 135 -16.33 -20.82 -22.03
CA TYR A 135 -14.97 -20.49 -22.43
C TYR A 135 -14.65 -19.00 -22.22
N ILE A 136 -13.39 -18.73 -21.90
CA ILE A 136 -12.81 -17.39 -21.87
C ILE A 136 -11.57 -17.44 -22.76
N SER A 137 -11.44 -16.47 -23.65
CA SER A 137 -10.24 -16.25 -24.45
C SER A 137 -9.71 -14.84 -24.20
N ARG A 138 -8.40 -14.67 -24.35
CA ARG A 138 -7.78 -13.34 -24.40
C ARG A 138 -8.18 -12.63 -25.70
N LYS A 139 -8.11 -11.31 -25.65
CA LYS A 139 -8.29 -10.46 -26.83
C LYS A 139 -6.95 -10.31 -27.53
N GLY A 140 -6.93 -10.64 -28.82
CA GLY A 140 -5.78 -10.48 -29.71
C GLY A 140 -5.91 -9.19 -30.53
N PRO A 141 -5.38 -9.16 -31.77
CA PRO A 141 -5.35 -7.95 -32.57
C PRO A 141 -6.76 -7.49 -32.94
N LEU A 142 -6.93 -6.17 -33.02
CA LEU A 142 -8.13 -5.52 -33.56
C LEU A 142 -7.83 -5.06 -34.98
N ILE A 143 -8.66 -5.44 -35.93
CA ILE A 143 -8.50 -5.02 -37.33
C ILE A 143 -9.52 -3.95 -37.64
N VAL A 144 -9.04 -2.84 -38.18
CA VAL A 144 -9.86 -1.69 -38.51
C VAL A 144 -9.87 -1.48 -40.02
N TYR A 145 -11.08 -1.49 -40.57
CA TYR A 145 -11.36 -1.41 -42.00
C TYR A 145 -12.40 -0.34 -42.29
N ASP A 146 -12.54 0.01 -43.56
CA ASP A 146 -13.39 1.11 -43.98
C ASP A 146 -14.46 0.73 -45.01
N THR A 147 -14.23 -0.26 -45.87
CA THR A 147 -15.26 -0.58 -46.88
C THR A 147 -16.50 -1.18 -46.23
N GLU A 148 -17.67 -0.58 -46.47
CA GLU A 148 -18.95 -1.14 -46.04
C GLU A 148 -19.24 -2.47 -46.75
N GLY A 149 -19.58 -3.51 -45.98
CA GLY A 149 -19.81 -4.85 -46.54
C GLY A 149 -18.54 -5.63 -46.92
N ALA A 150 -17.37 -5.20 -46.46
CA ALA A 150 -16.09 -5.87 -46.72
C ALA A 150 -16.13 -7.38 -46.41
N LYS A 151 -15.61 -8.17 -47.35
CA LYS A 151 -15.54 -9.63 -47.23
C LYS A 151 -14.60 -10.08 -46.11
N LEU A 152 -13.65 -9.21 -45.75
CA LEU A 152 -12.77 -9.29 -44.59
C LEU A 152 -13.48 -9.70 -43.29
N LEU A 153 -14.71 -9.22 -43.05
CA LEU A 153 -15.49 -9.61 -41.86
C LEU A 153 -15.66 -11.12 -41.73
N LYS A 154 -15.88 -11.83 -42.83
CA LYS A 154 -16.05 -13.29 -42.84
C LYS A 154 -14.73 -14.00 -42.56
N ALA A 155 -13.63 -13.48 -43.11
CA ALA A 155 -12.32 -14.11 -43.01
C ALA A 155 -11.70 -14.00 -41.61
N PHE A 156 -11.88 -12.86 -40.92
CA PHE A 156 -11.26 -12.64 -39.60
C PHE A 156 -12.15 -13.03 -38.42
N ARG A 157 -13.48 -13.08 -38.57
CA ARG A 157 -14.42 -13.39 -37.47
C ARG A 157 -14.19 -14.76 -36.83
N ASN A 158 -13.69 -15.73 -37.60
CA ASN A 158 -13.47 -17.09 -37.11
C ASN A 158 -12.10 -17.28 -36.43
N ILE A 159 -11.21 -16.29 -36.48
CA ILE A 159 -9.91 -16.38 -35.83
C ILE A 159 -10.09 -16.05 -34.34
N THR A 160 -9.61 -16.94 -33.47
CA THR A 160 -9.77 -16.79 -32.03
C THR A 160 -9.04 -15.54 -31.52
N GLY A 161 -9.75 -14.73 -30.73
CA GLY A 161 -9.22 -13.51 -30.11
C GLY A 161 -9.12 -12.30 -31.03
N VAL A 162 -9.16 -12.49 -32.35
CA VAL A 162 -9.17 -11.39 -33.32
C VAL A 162 -10.54 -10.75 -33.37
N GLU A 163 -10.58 -9.42 -33.37
CA GLU A 163 -11.83 -8.68 -33.56
C GLU A 163 -11.71 -7.75 -34.74
N VAL A 164 -12.86 -7.41 -35.33
CA VAL A 164 -12.94 -6.48 -36.46
C VAL A 164 -13.82 -5.30 -36.07
N ALA A 165 -13.44 -4.10 -36.48
CA ALA A 165 -14.21 -2.87 -36.31
C ALA A 165 -14.15 -2.00 -37.56
N HIS A 166 -15.24 -1.30 -37.84
CA HIS A 166 -15.30 -0.30 -38.91
C HIS A 166 -14.88 1.06 -38.37
N VAL A 167 -14.15 1.88 -39.14
CA VAL A 167 -13.56 3.15 -38.66
C VAL A 167 -14.64 4.13 -38.18
N SER A 168 -15.73 4.25 -38.94
CA SER A 168 -16.83 5.15 -38.59
C SER A 168 -17.57 4.73 -37.32
N GLN A 169 -17.43 3.47 -36.90
CA GLN A 169 -18.14 2.88 -35.76
C GLN A 169 -17.17 2.26 -34.73
N LEU A 170 -16.10 2.97 -34.41
CA LEU A 170 -15.15 2.54 -33.40
C LEU A 170 -15.77 2.53 -32.00
N ASN A 171 -15.77 1.35 -31.38
CA ASN A 171 -16.27 1.15 -30.03
C ASN A 171 -15.11 1.10 -29.03
N LEU A 172 -15.21 1.91 -27.98
CA LEU A 172 -14.26 1.92 -26.86
C LEU A 172 -14.02 0.53 -26.27
N LEU A 173 -15.05 -0.30 -26.16
CA LEU A 173 -14.94 -1.64 -25.56
C LEU A 173 -14.07 -2.60 -26.40
N LYS A 174 -14.01 -2.38 -27.71
CA LYS A 174 -13.12 -3.12 -28.60
C LYS A 174 -11.71 -2.54 -28.54
N LEU A 175 -11.57 -1.22 -28.49
CA LEU A 175 -10.25 -0.58 -28.43
C LEU A 175 -9.53 -0.81 -27.09
N ALA A 176 -10.27 -0.80 -25.99
CA ALA A 176 -9.76 -0.94 -24.63
C ALA A 176 -10.58 -1.99 -23.84
N PRO A 177 -10.39 -3.29 -24.14
CA PRO A 177 -11.11 -4.35 -23.44
C PRO A 177 -10.75 -4.33 -21.95
N GLY A 178 -11.76 -4.30 -21.08
CA GLY A 178 -11.55 -4.20 -19.62
C GLY A 178 -11.03 -2.84 -19.15
N GLY A 179 -10.96 -1.83 -20.02
CA GLY A 179 -10.46 -0.50 -19.69
C GLY A 179 -8.94 -0.35 -19.78
N HIS A 180 -8.21 -1.36 -20.27
CA HIS A 180 -6.77 -1.27 -20.53
C HIS A 180 -6.50 -0.60 -21.90
N LEU A 181 -5.61 0.38 -21.92
CA LEU A 181 -5.17 1.07 -23.14
C LEU A 181 -4.03 0.31 -23.82
N GLY A 182 -3.81 0.56 -25.11
CA GLY A 182 -2.74 -0.07 -25.87
C GLY A 182 -3.10 -1.46 -26.39
N ARG A 183 -4.31 -1.63 -26.95
CA ARG A 183 -4.59 -2.85 -27.72
C ARG A 183 -3.78 -2.83 -29.02
N PHE A 184 -3.31 -3.99 -29.48
CA PHE A 184 -2.67 -4.09 -30.79
C PHE A 184 -3.72 -3.93 -31.90
N ILE A 185 -3.59 -2.86 -32.71
CA ILE A 185 -4.52 -2.51 -33.79
C ILE A 185 -3.79 -2.59 -35.13
N ILE A 186 -4.44 -3.23 -36.10
CA ILE A 186 -4.02 -3.31 -37.50
C ILE A 186 -4.97 -2.45 -38.32
N TRP A 187 -4.45 -1.46 -39.02
CA TRP A 187 -5.22 -0.54 -39.84
C TRP A 187 -5.11 -0.93 -41.32
N THR A 188 -6.21 -0.82 -42.06
CA THR A 188 -6.13 -0.70 -43.52
C THR A 188 -5.76 0.73 -43.89
N LYS A 189 -5.18 0.95 -45.07
CA LYS A 189 -4.73 2.27 -45.49
C LYS A 189 -5.91 3.25 -45.56
N SER A 190 -6.99 2.87 -46.22
CA SER A 190 -8.22 3.67 -46.32
C SER A 190 -8.84 3.98 -44.95
N ALA A 191 -8.78 3.01 -44.03
CA ALA A 191 -9.22 3.21 -42.64
C ALA A 191 -8.40 4.26 -41.89
N PHE A 192 -7.08 4.25 -42.10
CA PHE A 192 -6.17 5.15 -41.41
C PHE A 192 -6.37 6.59 -41.89
N GLU A 193 -6.47 6.80 -43.20
CA GLU A 193 -6.71 8.14 -43.81
C GLU A 193 -8.03 8.76 -43.33
N LYS A 194 -9.10 7.96 -43.19
CA LYS A 194 -10.39 8.46 -42.71
C LYS A 194 -10.44 8.85 -41.23
N LEU A 195 -9.44 8.51 -40.42
CA LEU A 195 -9.40 8.95 -39.02
C LEU A 195 -9.33 10.48 -38.92
N ASP A 196 -8.58 11.11 -39.82
CA ASP A 196 -8.40 12.57 -39.85
C ASP A 196 -9.73 13.28 -40.15
N GLU A 197 -10.54 12.77 -41.08
CA GLU A 197 -11.90 13.29 -41.35
C GLU A 197 -12.84 13.14 -40.14
N ILE A 198 -12.72 12.01 -39.41
CA ILE A 198 -13.64 11.66 -38.31
C ILE A 198 -13.34 12.45 -37.04
N TYR A 199 -12.07 12.60 -36.69
CA TYR A 199 -11.64 13.20 -35.42
C TYR A 199 -11.00 14.58 -35.57
N GLY A 200 -10.59 14.96 -36.78
CA GLY A 200 -9.83 16.18 -37.03
C GLY A 200 -8.37 16.04 -36.59
N THR A 201 -7.65 17.16 -36.69
CA THR A 201 -6.29 17.32 -36.19
C THR A 201 -6.29 18.31 -35.02
N PHE A 202 -5.13 18.64 -34.46
CA PHE A 202 -5.06 19.68 -33.42
C PHE A 202 -5.38 21.08 -33.98
N ASP A 203 -5.16 21.29 -35.28
CA ASP A 203 -5.40 22.57 -35.96
C ASP A 203 -6.76 22.62 -36.66
N LYS A 204 -7.22 21.50 -37.24
CA LYS A 204 -8.48 21.42 -37.98
C LYS A 204 -9.55 20.68 -37.18
N PRO A 205 -10.76 21.25 -37.00
CA PRO A 205 -11.87 20.54 -36.35
C PRO A 205 -12.31 19.33 -37.18
N SER A 206 -13.02 18.39 -36.56
CA SER A 206 -13.51 17.21 -37.28
C SER A 206 -14.64 17.56 -38.25
N GLU A 207 -14.66 16.92 -39.42
CA GLU A 207 -15.69 17.11 -40.44
C GLU A 207 -16.97 16.33 -40.11
N LYS A 208 -16.83 15.06 -39.69
CA LYS A 208 -17.99 14.18 -39.45
C LYS A 208 -18.66 14.38 -38.10
N LYS A 209 -17.93 14.86 -37.09
CA LYS A 209 -18.44 15.03 -35.72
C LYS A 209 -18.66 16.51 -35.45
N ASN A 210 -19.92 16.94 -35.52
CA ASN A 210 -20.29 18.33 -35.29
C ASN A 210 -19.70 18.89 -33.97
N GLY A 211 -18.95 19.98 -34.11
CA GLY A 211 -18.33 20.72 -33.00
C GLY A 211 -17.31 19.94 -32.17
N TYR A 212 -16.78 18.82 -32.69
CA TYR A 212 -15.78 18.05 -31.97
C TYR A 212 -14.36 18.53 -32.29
N VAL A 213 -13.56 18.61 -31.24
CA VAL A 213 -12.13 18.97 -31.29
C VAL A 213 -11.40 17.97 -30.41
N LEU A 214 -10.16 17.64 -30.79
CA LEU A 214 -9.30 16.79 -29.99
C LEU A 214 -9.01 17.40 -28.60
N PRO A 215 -8.82 16.57 -27.57
CA PRO A 215 -8.55 17.07 -26.24
C PRO A 215 -7.16 17.70 -26.21
N ARG A 216 -7.06 18.95 -25.73
CA ARG A 216 -5.78 19.59 -25.48
C ARG A 216 -5.18 19.07 -24.17
N ALA A 217 -3.94 18.59 -24.23
CA ALA A 217 -3.20 18.23 -23.04
C ALA A 217 -2.89 19.47 -22.19
N LYS A 218 -2.82 19.31 -20.86
CA LYS A 218 -2.43 20.41 -19.95
C LYS A 218 -0.97 20.83 -20.12
N MET A 219 -0.14 19.91 -20.62
CA MET A 219 1.28 20.11 -20.89
C MET A 219 1.52 19.87 -22.38
N VAL A 220 2.34 20.70 -23.01
CA VAL A 220 2.77 20.49 -24.41
C VAL A 220 3.75 19.32 -24.48
N ASN A 221 4.75 19.30 -23.59
CA ASN A 221 5.72 18.22 -23.46
C ASN A 221 5.44 17.41 -22.19
N ALA A 222 5.27 16.09 -22.33
CA ALA A 222 5.03 15.20 -21.19
C ALA A 222 6.32 14.77 -20.46
N ASP A 223 7.49 14.95 -21.08
CA ASP A 223 8.77 14.59 -20.49
C ASP A 223 9.24 15.63 -19.48
N LEU A 224 8.83 15.41 -18.22
CA LEU A 224 9.24 16.24 -17.09
C LEU A 224 10.75 16.16 -16.83
N ALA A 225 11.39 15.02 -17.08
CA ALA A 225 12.83 14.88 -16.83
C ALA A 225 13.61 15.81 -17.76
N ARG A 226 13.23 15.89 -19.03
CA ARG A 226 13.82 16.84 -19.98
C ARG A 226 13.60 18.29 -19.57
N ILE A 227 12.41 18.67 -19.13
CA ILE A 227 12.11 20.04 -18.69
C ILE A 227 12.89 20.39 -17.42
N ILE A 228 12.93 19.47 -16.44
CA ILE A 228 13.62 19.69 -15.17
C ILE A 228 15.13 19.80 -15.39
N ASN A 229 15.69 18.97 -16.26
CA ASN A 229 17.13 18.93 -16.53
C ASN A 229 17.57 19.95 -17.60
N SER A 230 16.69 20.84 -18.05
CA SER A 230 17.07 21.88 -19.00
C SER A 230 17.91 22.96 -18.31
N ASP A 231 18.80 23.59 -19.06
CA ASP A 231 19.75 24.56 -18.51
C ASP A 231 19.03 25.79 -17.92
N GLU A 232 17.88 26.16 -18.48
CA GLU A 232 17.07 27.27 -17.98
C GLU A 232 16.52 27.01 -16.57
N VAL A 233 16.16 25.76 -16.28
CA VAL A 233 15.69 25.35 -14.95
C VAL A 233 16.89 25.13 -14.03
N GLN A 234 17.89 24.36 -14.45
CA GLN A 234 19.02 23.99 -13.62
C GLN A 234 19.92 25.17 -13.25
N SER A 235 20.01 26.22 -14.08
CA SER A 235 20.75 27.45 -13.75
C SER A 235 20.13 28.25 -12.59
N ILE A 236 18.82 28.11 -12.37
CA ILE A 236 18.08 28.83 -11.32
C ILE A 236 17.91 27.96 -10.06
N VAL A 237 17.83 26.64 -10.23
CA VAL A 237 17.60 25.70 -9.12
C VAL A 237 18.74 25.75 -8.11
N LYS A 238 18.39 25.93 -6.84
CA LYS A 238 19.35 25.89 -5.73
C LYS A 238 19.94 24.48 -5.59
N PRO A 239 21.22 24.35 -5.21
CA PRO A 239 21.84 23.05 -5.00
C PRO A 239 21.10 22.27 -3.92
N ILE A 240 21.00 20.96 -4.11
CA ILE A 240 20.34 20.05 -3.17
C ILE A 240 21.06 20.11 -1.82
N LYS A 241 20.29 20.33 -0.74
CA LYS A 241 20.79 20.24 0.64
C LYS A 241 21.02 18.76 0.98
N LYS A 242 22.28 18.33 0.99
CA LYS A 242 22.67 16.93 1.26
C LYS A 242 22.51 16.52 2.72
N GLU A 243 22.65 17.47 3.64
CA GLU A 243 22.59 17.20 5.07
C GLU A 243 21.15 17.26 5.59
N ILE A 244 20.53 16.09 5.75
CA ILE A 244 19.31 15.96 6.53
C ILE A 244 19.73 15.73 7.99
N LYS A 245 19.74 16.80 8.80
CA LYS A 245 20.00 16.70 10.24
C LYS A 245 18.77 16.12 10.93
N MET A 246 18.78 14.80 11.15
CA MET A 246 17.78 14.18 12.03
C MET A 246 18.00 14.65 13.46
N ALA A 247 16.91 14.87 14.20
CA ALA A 247 17.00 15.19 15.62
C ALA A 247 17.71 14.04 16.35
N PRO A 248 18.87 14.28 16.99
CA PRO A 248 19.53 13.22 17.74
C PRO A 248 18.68 12.86 18.95
N LEU A 249 18.71 11.58 19.33
CA LEU A 249 18.11 11.13 20.58
C LEU A 249 18.74 11.91 21.75
N LYS A 250 17.92 12.59 22.55
CA LYS A 250 18.38 13.33 23.73
C LYS A 250 18.87 12.34 24.79
N LYS A 251 20.18 12.10 24.83
CA LYS A 251 20.82 11.26 25.85
C LYS A 251 20.95 12.05 27.15
N ASN A 252 20.70 11.39 28.28
CA ASN A 252 20.88 12.00 29.60
C ASN A 252 22.37 12.18 29.90
N SER A 253 22.79 13.43 30.15
CA SER A 253 24.19 13.81 30.41
C SER A 253 24.72 13.24 31.72
N LEU A 254 23.92 13.20 32.79
CA LEU A 254 24.33 12.68 34.09
C LEU A 254 24.62 11.18 34.04
N LYS A 255 23.88 10.44 33.20
CA LYS A 255 24.06 8.99 33.03
C LYS A 255 25.09 8.64 31.97
N THR A 256 25.29 9.50 30.96
CA THR A 256 26.15 9.22 29.80
C THR A 256 27.40 10.10 29.82
N LEU A 257 28.53 9.53 30.20
CA LEU A 257 29.80 10.25 30.37
C LEU A 257 30.22 11.04 29.10
N ASN A 258 30.11 10.48 27.90
CA ASN A 258 30.49 11.19 26.67
C ASN A 258 29.65 12.47 26.43
N VAL A 259 28.38 12.45 26.83
CA VAL A 259 27.49 13.61 26.70
C VAL A 259 27.81 14.61 27.80
N MET A 260 28.07 14.16 29.03
CA MET A 260 28.58 15.02 30.10
C MET A 260 29.87 15.73 29.70
N LEU A 261 30.84 15.00 29.13
CA LEU A 261 32.13 15.58 28.74
C LEU A 261 32.00 16.57 27.59
N LYS A 262 31.07 16.33 26.66
CA LYS A 262 30.76 17.28 25.58
C LYS A 262 30.15 18.58 26.12
N LEU A 263 29.35 18.50 27.19
CA LEU A 263 28.73 19.66 27.83
C LEU A 263 29.66 20.36 28.82
N ASN A 264 30.43 19.60 29.58
CA ASN A 264 31.35 20.06 30.61
C ASN A 264 32.66 19.25 30.57
N PRO A 265 33.73 19.78 29.94
CA PRO A 265 35.01 19.09 29.89
C PRO A 265 35.69 18.94 31.27
N TYR A 266 35.41 19.85 32.22
CA TYR A 266 35.95 19.79 33.58
C TYR A 266 35.38 18.64 34.41
N ALA A 267 34.24 18.06 34.02
CA ALA A 267 33.64 16.92 34.72
C ALA A 267 34.62 15.74 34.82
N LYS A 268 35.48 15.52 33.82
CA LYS A 268 36.52 14.48 33.85
C LYS A 268 37.54 14.73 34.97
N ALA A 269 38.02 15.96 35.08
CA ALA A 269 38.98 16.35 36.10
C ALA A 269 38.36 16.26 37.49
N ALA A 270 37.13 16.76 37.65
CA ALA A 270 36.38 16.68 38.91
C ALA A 270 36.18 15.23 39.36
N SER A 271 35.69 14.33 38.49
CA SER A 271 35.53 12.91 38.82
C SER A 271 36.85 12.21 39.13
N ARG A 272 37.95 12.60 38.47
CA ARG A 272 39.28 12.08 38.80
C ARG A 272 39.72 12.52 40.19
N MET A 273 39.52 13.79 40.53
CA MET A 273 39.86 14.34 41.84
C MET A 273 39.04 13.69 42.96
N THR A 274 37.74 13.43 42.74
CA THR A 274 36.91 12.74 43.73
C THR A 274 37.38 11.31 43.97
N LEU A 275 37.69 10.54 42.92
CA LEU A 275 38.19 9.16 43.05
C LEU A 275 39.54 9.09 43.79
N LEU A 276 40.46 10.02 43.47
CA LEU A 276 41.75 10.10 44.17
C LEU A 276 41.56 10.46 45.65
N ALA A 277 40.68 11.41 45.95
CA ALA A 277 40.36 11.81 47.31
C ALA A 277 39.67 10.67 48.10
N GLU A 278 38.77 9.90 47.47
CA GLU A 278 38.14 8.73 48.07
C GLU A 278 39.16 7.63 48.40
N ALA A 279 40.06 7.31 47.46
CA ALA A 279 41.13 6.35 47.69
C ALA A 279 42.03 6.76 48.87
N GLN A 280 42.35 8.05 48.97
CA GLN A 280 43.10 8.60 50.10
C GLN A 280 42.31 8.50 51.42
N ARG A 281 41.01 8.83 51.40
CA ARG A 281 40.13 8.73 52.59
C ARG A 281 40.02 7.31 53.10
N VAL A 282 39.90 6.31 52.22
CA VAL A 282 39.83 4.89 52.61
C VAL A 282 41.13 4.46 53.28
N LYS A 283 42.28 4.79 52.69
CA LYS A 283 43.60 4.51 53.28
C LYS A 283 43.76 5.18 54.65
N ALA A 284 43.48 6.48 54.74
CA ALA A 284 43.57 7.23 55.99
C ALA A 284 42.60 6.69 57.06
N LYS A 285 41.41 6.22 56.68
CA LYS A 285 40.46 5.59 57.61
C LYS A 285 41.00 4.25 58.12
N GLN A 286 41.59 3.44 57.25
CA GLN A 286 42.20 2.16 57.64
C GLN A 286 43.37 2.37 58.60
N GLU A 287 44.28 3.29 58.30
CA GLU A 287 45.39 3.66 59.20
C GLU A 287 44.90 4.18 60.55
N LYS A 288 43.84 5.01 60.56
CA LYS A 288 43.21 5.47 61.81
C LYS A 288 42.57 4.32 62.59
N LEU A 289 41.93 3.36 61.91
CA LEU A 289 41.37 2.17 62.55
C LEU A 289 42.48 1.28 63.12
N ASP A 290 43.57 1.09 62.39
CA ASP A 290 44.70 0.26 62.82
C ASP A 290 45.44 0.88 64.01
N LYS A 291 45.57 2.22 64.06
CA LYS A 291 46.09 2.93 65.25
C LYS A 291 45.15 2.85 66.47
N LYS A 292 43.83 2.84 66.24
CA LYS A 292 42.82 2.68 67.32
C LYS A 292 42.71 1.24 67.81
N ARG A 293 42.99 0.26 66.94
CA ARG A 293 43.09 -1.16 67.28
C ARG A 293 44.39 -1.42 68.04
N LYS A 294 44.39 -1.21 69.35
CA LYS A 294 45.43 -1.79 70.22
C LYS A 294 45.30 -3.31 70.15
N GLN A 295 46.42 -4.04 70.01
CA GLN A 295 46.40 -5.49 70.19
C GLN A 295 46.14 -5.77 71.67
N ILE A 296 44.89 -6.04 72.02
CA ILE A 296 44.48 -6.43 73.37
C ILE A 296 45.15 -7.79 73.64
N THR A 297 45.92 -7.91 74.73
CA THR A 297 46.50 -9.19 75.13
C THR A 297 45.38 -10.17 75.48
N LYS A 298 45.63 -11.50 75.38
CA LYS A 298 44.59 -12.50 75.69
C LYS A 298 44.02 -12.34 77.11
N GLU A 299 44.82 -11.81 78.03
CA GLU A 299 44.48 -11.54 79.42
C GLU A 299 43.59 -10.30 79.59
N GLU A 300 43.88 -9.20 78.90
CA GLU A 300 42.99 -8.02 78.89
C GLU A 300 41.65 -8.35 78.21
N ALA A 301 41.67 -9.16 77.16
CA ALA A 301 40.46 -9.60 76.47
C ALA A 301 39.61 -10.55 77.33
N SER A 302 40.23 -11.38 78.15
CA SER A 302 39.52 -12.23 79.11
C SER A 302 38.98 -11.40 80.28
N ALA A 303 39.72 -10.41 80.76
CA ALA A 303 39.28 -9.47 81.81
C ALA A 303 38.08 -8.61 81.37
N ILE A 304 38.04 -8.16 80.11
CA ILE A 304 36.89 -7.42 79.55
C ILE A 304 35.67 -8.32 79.37
N LYS A 305 35.87 -9.60 79.00
CA LYS A 305 34.79 -10.59 78.83
C LYS A 305 34.34 -11.24 80.15
N ALA A 306 35.14 -11.14 81.21
CA ALA A 306 34.84 -11.70 82.53
C ALA A 306 33.60 -11.10 83.19
N PRO A 307 33.41 -9.76 83.27
CA PRO A 307 32.20 -9.18 83.86
C PRO A 307 30.95 -9.52 83.06
N SER A 308 31.03 -9.57 81.72
CA SER A 308 29.87 -10.00 80.92
C SER A 308 29.53 -11.47 81.17
N LYS A 309 30.54 -12.36 81.25
CA LYS A 309 30.31 -13.78 81.56
C LYS A 309 29.83 -14.00 83.01
N SER A 310 30.31 -13.21 83.96
CA SER A 310 29.85 -13.21 85.36
C SER A 310 28.40 -12.79 85.45
N TRP A 311 28.01 -11.70 84.78
CA TRP A 311 26.63 -11.24 84.69
C TRP A 311 25.69 -12.29 84.07
N TYR A 312 26.13 -12.97 83.01
CA TYR A 312 25.35 -14.08 82.45
C TYR A 312 25.28 -15.28 83.41
N LYS A 313 26.35 -15.61 84.16
CA LYS A 313 26.35 -16.70 85.14
C LYS A 313 25.38 -16.45 86.31
N THR A 314 25.28 -15.21 86.79
CA THR A 314 24.30 -14.83 87.81
C THR A 314 22.84 -14.95 87.34
N MET A 315 22.59 -15.10 86.04
CA MET A 315 21.25 -15.28 85.45
C MET A 315 20.91 -16.74 85.07
N ILE A 316 21.79 -17.71 85.32
CA ILE A 316 21.62 -19.10 84.81
C ILE A 316 20.88 -20.03 85.79
N SER A 317 20.92 -19.81 87.10
CA SER A 317 20.17 -20.65 88.05
C SER A 317 19.93 -19.99 89.41
N ASP A 318 18.67 -19.91 89.85
CA ASP A 318 18.25 -19.52 91.20
C ASP A 318 18.36 -20.69 92.19
N SER A 319 19.56 -21.24 92.37
CA SER A 319 19.84 -22.24 93.42
C SER A 319 20.31 -21.55 94.70
N ASP A 320 20.33 -22.27 95.83
CA ASP A 320 20.65 -21.78 97.19
C ASP A 320 21.90 -20.87 97.29
N TYR A 321 22.82 -20.94 96.34
CA TYR A 321 24.00 -20.05 96.27
C TYR A 321 23.68 -18.62 95.79
N THR A 322 22.65 -18.43 94.97
CA THR A 322 22.15 -17.10 94.56
C THR A 322 21.41 -16.37 95.68
N GLU A 323 20.79 -17.12 96.59
CA GLU A 323 20.16 -16.58 97.79
C GLU A 323 21.20 -15.93 98.71
N PHE A 324 22.42 -16.46 98.78
CA PHE A 324 23.52 -15.88 99.57
C PHE A 324 24.02 -14.53 99.03
N GLU A 325 24.20 -14.41 97.70
CA GLU A 325 24.59 -13.13 97.08
C GLU A 325 23.48 -12.08 97.22
N ASN A 326 22.22 -12.47 96.99
CA ASN A 326 21.06 -11.61 97.17
C ASN A 326 20.88 -11.19 98.63
N PHE A 327 21.06 -12.10 99.59
CA PHE A 327 20.99 -11.80 101.02
C PHE A 327 22.12 -10.86 101.46
N SER A 328 23.36 -11.08 101.01
CA SER A 328 24.49 -10.17 101.29
C SER A 328 24.23 -8.75 100.77
N LYS A 329 23.63 -8.66 99.58
CA LYS A 329 23.26 -7.39 98.96
C LYS A 329 22.11 -6.72 99.70
N TRP A 330 21.12 -7.47 100.16
CA TRP A 330 19.99 -6.94 100.93
C TRP A 330 20.41 -6.44 102.32
N VAL A 331 21.22 -7.20 103.05
CA VAL A 331 21.73 -6.79 104.37
C VAL A 331 22.56 -5.50 104.28
N GLY A 332 23.38 -5.35 103.25
CA GLY A 332 24.17 -4.12 103.02
C GLY A 332 23.37 -2.90 102.56
N ILE A 333 22.12 -3.09 102.11
CA ILE A 333 21.22 -2.00 101.69
C ILE A 333 20.27 -1.58 102.83
N SER A 334 20.03 -2.46 103.82
CA SER A 334 19.06 -2.24 104.90
C SER A 334 19.62 -1.60 106.17
N GLN A 335 20.77 -0.91 106.10
CA GLN A 335 21.27 -0.06 107.19
C GLN A 335 21.15 1.42 106.85
#